data_AF-A0A0P9CFC9-F1
#
_entry.id   AF-A0A0P9CFC9-F1
#
_cell.length_a   1.000
_cell.length_b   1.000
_cell.length_c   1.000
_cell.angle_alpha   90.00
_cell.angle_beta   90.00
_cell.angle_gamma   90.00
#
_symmetry.space_group_name_H-M   'P 1'
#
loop_
_entity.id
_entity.type
_entity.pdbx_description
1 polymer ?
#
loop_
_entity_poly.entity_id
_entity_poly.type
_entity_poly.pdbx_seq_one_letter_code
_entity_poly.pdbx_strand_id
1 'polypeptide(L)'
;MDDWPTLPQLARELGVADSTARRWASSFPDLLPTKGHGSARRFHPQARDVLKRVQSLYTAGFNTDQVAELLQREFPATVDVVTVSETQAHERKDIVGLQSAIVAIFEQQTEIREQMVKMEQHFIQELTETETRLEDELRTVREENSHLRDFIDDRLEERDRKLMETLRMMHEKAQREVAAAQEQKKRRWWPFG
;
A
#
# COMPACT_ATOMS: atom_id res chain seq x y z
N MET A 1 17.92 39.97 -27.26
CA MET A 1 18.69 40.52 -26.13
C MET A 1 18.84 39.39 -25.14
N ASP A 2 19.94 38.65 -25.22
CA ASP A 2 20.25 37.59 -24.25
C ASP A 2 20.73 38.26 -22.98
N ASP A 3 19.80 38.55 -22.08
CA ASP A 3 20.15 38.99 -20.74
C ASP A 3 20.53 37.75 -19.94
N TRP A 4 21.78 37.66 -19.53
CA TRP A 4 22.28 36.56 -18.70
C TRP A 4 22.17 37.01 -17.25
N PRO A 5 21.10 36.64 -16.52
CA PRO A 5 20.87 37.11 -15.18
C PRO A 5 21.91 36.54 -14.21
N THR A 6 22.24 37.33 -13.20
CA THR A 6 23.05 36.86 -12.08
C THR A 6 22.18 36.07 -11.11
N LEU A 7 22.79 35.15 -10.35
CA LEU A 7 22.06 34.35 -9.36
C LEU A 7 21.22 35.18 -8.37
N PRO A 8 21.69 36.34 -7.86
CA PRO A 8 20.88 37.19 -7.00
C PRO A 8 19.67 37.83 -7.69
N GLN A 9 19.76 38.08 -9.01
CA GLN A 9 18.62 38.56 -9.80
C GLN A 9 17.58 37.45 -9.97
N LEU A 10 18.01 36.23 -10.31
CA LEU A 10 17.14 35.05 -10.38
C LEU A 10 16.45 34.78 -9.04
N ALA A 11 17.19 34.85 -7.92
CA ALA A 11 16.64 34.65 -6.58
C ALA A 11 15.55 35.67 -6.23
N ARG A 12 15.78 36.95 -6.57
CA ARG A 12 14.82 38.04 -6.34
C ARG A 12 13.55 37.88 -7.20
N GLU A 13 13.70 37.44 -8.44
CA GLU A 13 12.58 37.18 -9.35
C GLU A 13 11.75 35.95 -8.96
N LEU A 14 12.39 34.93 -8.39
CA LEU A 14 11.75 33.70 -7.91
C LEU A 14 11.20 33.82 -6.48
N GLY A 15 11.47 34.92 -5.79
CA GLY A 15 11.03 35.14 -4.40
C GLY A 15 11.71 34.22 -3.38
N VAL A 16 12.92 33.72 -3.68
CA VAL A 16 13.68 32.81 -2.81
C VAL A 16 14.90 33.52 -2.21
N ALA A 17 15.34 33.09 -1.02
CA ALA A 17 16.54 33.62 -0.39
C ALA A 17 17.80 33.30 -1.24
N ASP A 18 18.75 34.24 -1.32
CA ASP A 18 19.99 34.08 -2.09
C ASP A 18 20.81 32.85 -1.62
N SER A 19 20.75 32.53 -0.32
CA SER A 19 21.36 31.32 0.24
C SER A 19 20.75 30.03 -0.31
N THR A 20 19.43 30.00 -0.51
CA THR A 20 18.71 28.84 -1.08
C THR A 20 18.99 28.69 -2.57
N ALA A 21 19.00 29.80 -3.32
CA ALA A 21 19.36 29.79 -4.73
C ALA A 21 20.81 29.33 -4.95
N ARG A 22 21.75 29.77 -4.10
CA ARG A 22 23.15 29.28 -4.11
C ARG A 22 23.25 27.80 -3.78
N ARG A 23 22.46 27.33 -2.81
CA ARG A 23 22.41 25.90 -2.47
C ARG A 23 21.96 25.08 -3.67
N TRP A 24 20.85 25.44 -4.32
CA TRP A 24 20.37 24.74 -5.51
C TRP A 24 21.35 24.81 -6.68
N ALA A 25 21.95 25.98 -6.92
CA ALA A 25 22.94 26.14 -7.98
C ALA A 25 24.21 25.31 -7.76
N SER A 26 24.57 25.03 -6.50
CA SER A 26 25.70 24.15 -6.15
C SER A 26 25.31 22.68 -6.19
N SER A 27 24.05 22.34 -5.92
CA SER A 27 23.53 20.98 -6.02
C SER A 27 23.36 20.51 -7.46
N PHE A 28 23.14 21.43 -8.41
CA PHE A 28 22.86 21.11 -9.81
C PHE A 28 23.76 21.90 -10.78
N PRO A 29 25.09 21.73 -10.73
CA PRO A 29 26.02 22.49 -11.58
C PRO A 29 25.88 22.14 -13.07
N ASP A 30 25.52 20.90 -13.38
CA ASP A 30 25.48 20.37 -14.76
C ASP A 30 24.30 20.91 -15.58
N LEU A 31 23.24 21.34 -14.90
CA LEU A 31 22.00 21.85 -15.51
C LEU A 31 21.97 23.38 -15.62
N LEU A 32 23.00 24.04 -15.10
CA LEU A 32 23.10 25.49 -15.02
C LEU A 32 24.36 25.96 -15.74
N PRO A 33 24.35 26.01 -17.09
CA PRO A 33 25.47 26.53 -17.84
C PRO A 33 25.73 27.99 -17.43
N THR A 34 26.96 28.25 -16.99
CA THR A 34 27.42 29.56 -16.54
C THR A 34 28.43 30.15 -17.51
N LYS A 35 28.37 31.47 -17.71
CA LYS A 35 29.41 32.22 -18.42
C LYS A 35 30.10 33.13 -17.41
N GLY A 36 31.41 32.94 -17.26
CA GLY A 36 32.28 33.68 -16.33
C GLY A 36 32.67 32.91 -15.06
N HIS A 37 33.71 33.38 -14.37
CA HIS A 37 34.22 32.80 -13.13
C HIS A 37 34.04 33.78 -11.95
N GLY A 38 33.79 33.26 -10.73
CA GLY A 38 33.71 34.05 -9.50
C GLY A 38 32.44 34.90 -9.34
N SER A 39 32.59 36.13 -8.82
CA SER A 39 31.49 37.04 -8.49
C SER A 39 30.71 37.60 -9.70
N ALA A 40 31.19 37.32 -10.93
CA ALA A 40 30.57 37.74 -12.18
C ALA A 40 29.94 36.56 -12.95
N ARG A 41 29.64 35.44 -12.26
CA ARG A 41 28.93 34.30 -12.85
C ARG A 41 27.53 34.72 -13.31
N ARG A 42 27.31 34.66 -14.61
CA ARG A 42 26.00 34.87 -15.22
C ARG A 42 25.45 33.54 -15.70
N PHE A 43 24.16 33.34 -15.46
CA PHE A 43 23.48 32.07 -15.75
C PHE A 43 22.71 32.21 -17.06
N HIS A 44 22.64 31.11 -17.81
CA HIS A 44 21.80 31.04 -19.00
C HIS A 44 20.34 31.32 -18.60
N PRO A 45 19.51 31.99 -19.43
CA PRO A 45 18.10 32.28 -19.11
C PRO A 45 17.27 31.03 -18.75
N GLN A 46 17.62 29.85 -19.27
CA GLN A 46 17.00 28.57 -18.87
C GLN A 46 17.19 28.22 -17.38
N ALA A 47 18.23 28.76 -16.72
CA ALA A 47 18.45 28.59 -15.29
C ALA A 47 17.26 29.05 -14.45
N ARG A 48 16.53 30.05 -14.94
CA ARG A 48 15.30 30.53 -14.30
C ARG A 48 14.24 29.42 -14.22
N ASP A 49 14.01 28.74 -15.33
CA ASP A 49 12.98 27.71 -15.45
C ASP A 49 13.37 26.46 -14.65
N VAL A 50 14.66 26.10 -14.66
CA VAL A 50 15.22 25.03 -13.83
C VAL A 50 15.03 25.34 -12.34
N LEU A 51 15.40 26.54 -11.87
CA LEU A 51 15.25 26.91 -10.46
C LEU A 51 13.77 27.02 -10.03
N LYS A 52 12.88 27.47 -10.91
CA LYS A 52 11.43 27.46 -10.67
C LYS A 52 10.91 26.03 -10.52
N ARG A 53 11.39 25.11 -11.35
CA ARG A 53 11.02 23.69 -11.27
C ARG A 53 11.54 23.03 -10.00
N VAL A 54 12.79 23.31 -9.64
CA VAL A 54 13.41 22.88 -8.35
C VAL A 54 12.53 23.33 -7.18
N GLN A 55 12.09 24.59 -7.16
CA GLN A 55 11.21 25.12 -6.11
C GLN A 55 9.88 24.36 -6.03
N SER A 56 9.23 24.09 -7.17
CA SER A 56 7.97 23.33 -7.19
C SER A 56 8.15 21.91 -6.66
N LEU A 57 9.26 21.24 -7.00
CA LEU A 57 9.53 19.87 -6.56
C LEU A 57 9.87 19.80 -5.06
N TYR A 58 10.64 20.75 -4.53
CA TYR A 58 10.86 20.81 -3.08
C TYR A 58 9.58 21.16 -2.31
N THR A 59 8.71 22.01 -2.86
CA THR A 59 7.39 22.30 -2.26
C THR A 59 6.48 21.05 -2.26
N ALA A 60 6.63 20.18 -3.26
CA ALA A 60 5.92 18.90 -3.34
C ALA A 60 6.54 17.78 -2.47
N GLY A 61 7.59 18.08 -1.69
CA GLY A 61 8.16 17.15 -0.72
C GLY A 61 9.20 16.16 -1.26
N PHE A 62 9.67 16.35 -2.50
CA PHE A 62 10.70 15.48 -3.09
C PHE A 62 12.08 15.71 -2.47
N ASN A 63 12.86 14.62 -2.37
CA ASN A 63 14.23 14.69 -1.87
C ASN A 63 15.21 15.17 -2.97
N THR A 64 16.42 15.59 -2.58
CA THR A 64 17.40 16.19 -3.50
C THR A 64 17.78 15.27 -4.67
N ASP A 65 17.82 13.96 -4.45
CA ASP A 65 18.21 12.98 -5.47
C ASP A 65 17.08 12.75 -6.50
N GLN A 66 15.83 12.65 -6.03
CA GLN A 66 14.63 12.58 -6.88
C GLN A 66 14.45 13.85 -7.71
N VAL A 67 14.76 15.01 -7.12
CA VAL A 67 14.75 16.29 -7.82
C VAL A 67 15.83 16.29 -8.93
N ALA A 68 17.02 15.76 -8.66
CA ALA A 68 18.10 15.67 -9.65
C ALA A 68 17.70 14.82 -10.86
N GLU A 69 17.14 13.63 -10.60
CA GLU A 69 16.73 12.69 -11.65
C GLU A 69 15.61 13.25 -12.53
N LEU A 70 14.60 13.89 -11.92
CA LEU A 70 13.50 14.51 -12.65
C LEU A 70 13.99 15.69 -13.49
N LEU A 71 14.90 16.52 -12.97
CA LEU A 71 15.44 17.66 -13.69
C LEU A 71 16.37 17.25 -14.84
N GLN A 72 17.17 16.20 -14.68
CA GLN A 72 18.00 15.67 -15.77
C GLN A 72 17.15 15.10 -16.91
N ARG A 73 16.00 14.49 -16.58
CA ARG A 73 15.05 13.98 -17.57
C ARG A 73 14.28 15.10 -18.28
N GLU A 74 13.94 16.19 -17.58
CA GLU A 74 13.18 17.31 -18.13
C GLU A 74 14.06 18.34 -18.87
N PHE A 75 15.33 18.49 -18.49
CA PHE A 75 16.30 19.43 -19.07
C PHE A 75 17.60 18.72 -19.46
N PRO A 76 17.60 17.86 -20.49
CA PRO A 76 18.84 17.25 -20.99
C PRO A 76 19.77 18.36 -21.51
N ALA A 77 20.98 18.39 -20.96
CA ALA A 77 21.99 19.44 -21.14
C ALA A 77 22.13 19.90 -22.61
N THR A 78 21.73 21.13 -22.91
CA THR A 78 22.15 21.84 -24.12
C THR A 78 23.61 22.23 -23.97
N VAL A 79 24.51 21.32 -24.32
CA VAL A 79 25.93 21.65 -24.54
C VAL A 79 26.02 22.34 -25.89
N ASP A 80 26.17 23.66 -25.87
CA ASP A 80 26.56 24.44 -27.05
C ASP A 80 27.93 23.94 -27.53
N VAL A 81 27.93 23.26 -28.68
CA VAL A 81 29.12 22.83 -29.39
C VAL A 81 29.82 24.07 -29.93
N VAL A 82 30.94 24.44 -29.32
CA VAL A 82 31.92 25.33 -29.93
C VAL A 82 32.49 24.62 -31.16
N THR A 83 32.35 25.30 -32.29
CA THR A 83 32.77 24.94 -33.65
C THR A 83 34.14 24.28 -33.77
N VAL A 84 34.20 23.11 -34.43
CA VAL A 84 35.25 22.77 -35.42
C VAL A 84 34.64 21.87 -36.50
N SER A 85 34.75 22.29 -37.76
CA SER A 85 34.40 21.52 -38.97
C SER A 85 35.19 20.20 -39.06
N GLU A 86 34.61 19.24 -39.82
CA GLU A 86 35.17 17.93 -40.26
C GLU A 86 34.76 16.67 -39.46
N THR A 87 33.46 16.38 -39.31
CA THR A 87 33.02 15.07 -38.73
C THR A 87 31.72 14.47 -39.29
N GLN A 88 31.25 14.87 -40.47
CA GLN A 88 29.91 14.47 -40.97
C GLN A 88 29.75 12.99 -41.38
N ALA A 89 30.82 12.18 -41.39
CA ALA A 89 30.75 10.75 -41.75
C ALA A 89 30.74 9.78 -40.55
N HIS A 90 31.19 10.20 -39.36
CA HIS A 90 31.18 9.37 -38.14
C HIS A 90 29.88 9.56 -37.33
N GLU A 91 29.35 10.78 -37.25
CA GLU A 91 28.13 11.09 -36.49
C GLU A 91 26.89 10.31 -36.96
N ARG A 92 26.74 10.03 -38.27
CA ARG A 92 25.61 9.23 -38.77
C ARG A 92 25.63 7.78 -38.30
N LYS A 93 26.80 7.17 -38.12
CA LYS A 93 26.90 5.78 -37.62
C LYS A 93 26.57 5.71 -36.13
N ASP A 94 26.99 6.72 -35.37
CA ASP A 94 26.69 6.82 -33.94
C ASP A 94 25.21 7.12 -33.69
N ILE A 95 24.57 7.96 -34.53
CA ILE A 95 23.12 8.23 -34.46
C ILE A 95 22.30 6.98 -34.79
N VAL A 96 22.70 6.19 -35.80
CA VAL A 96 22.01 4.94 -36.16
C VAL A 96 22.20 3.86 -35.09
N GLY A 97 23.38 3.77 -34.48
CA GLY A 97 23.64 2.88 -33.34
C GLY A 97 22.87 3.27 -32.07
N LEU A 98 22.70 4.57 -31.81
CA LEU A 98 21.91 5.07 -30.69
C LEU A 98 20.41 4.83 -30.92
N GLN A 99 19.93 4.98 -32.15
CA GLN A 99 18.53 4.68 -32.50
C GLN A 99 18.19 3.20 -32.36
N SER A 100 19.08 2.29 -32.78
CA SER A 100 18.85 0.85 -32.60
C SER A 100 18.90 0.44 -31.12
N ALA A 101 19.78 1.04 -30.31
CA ALA A 101 19.82 0.83 -28.87
C ALA A 101 18.53 1.32 -28.18
N ILE A 102 17.99 2.47 -28.59
CA ILE A 102 16.71 3.00 -28.09
C ILE A 102 15.55 2.04 -28.44
N VAL A 103 15.48 1.56 -29.68
CA VAL A 103 14.46 0.59 -30.10
C VAL A 103 14.55 -0.71 -29.29
N ALA A 104 15.74 -1.26 -29.10
CA ALA A 104 15.95 -2.46 -28.30
C ALA A 104 15.54 -2.27 -26.82
N ILE A 105 15.84 -1.09 -26.24
CA ILE A 105 15.40 -0.76 -24.87
C ILE A 105 13.87 -0.63 -24.80
N PHE A 106 13.22 -0.04 -25.82
CA PHE A 106 11.76 0.04 -25.89
C PHE A 106 11.11 -1.34 -26.01
N GLU A 107 11.65 -2.21 -26.87
CA GLU A 107 11.18 -3.61 -27.00
C GLU A 107 11.34 -4.36 -25.68
N GLN A 108 12.50 -4.27 -25.04
CA GLN A 108 12.73 -4.86 -23.73
C GLN A 108 11.79 -4.30 -22.65
N GLN A 109 11.53 -2.99 -22.65
CA GLN A 109 10.57 -2.34 -21.75
C GLN A 109 9.14 -2.85 -21.98
N THR A 110 8.75 -3.09 -23.23
CA THR A 110 7.43 -3.65 -23.55
C THR A 110 7.31 -5.09 -23.07
N GLU A 111 8.34 -5.93 -23.27
CA GLU A 111 8.35 -7.30 -22.79
C GLU A 111 8.31 -7.38 -21.26
N ILE A 112 9.12 -6.58 -20.57
CA ILE A 112 9.10 -6.51 -19.10
C ILE A 112 7.72 -6.09 -18.59
N ARG A 113 7.09 -5.11 -19.24
CA ARG A 113 5.74 -4.65 -18.88
C ARG A 113 4.70 -5.75 -19.09
N GLU A 114 4.76 -6.47 -20.22
CA GLU A 114 3.86 -7.58 -20.48
C GLU A 114 4.05 -8.72 -19.47
N GLN A 115 5.29 -9.06 -19.13
CA GLN A 115 5.59 -10.04 -18.08
C GLN A 115 5.08 -9.58 -16.72
N MET A 116 5.23 -8.30 -16.38
CA MET A 116 4.74 -7.73 -15.14
C MET A 116 3.21 -7.79 -15.05
N VAL A 117 2.49 -7.47 -16.13
CA VAL A 117 1.03 -7.58 -16.18
C VAL A 117 0.59 -9.04 -16.04
N LYS A 118 1.26 -9.99 -16.69
CA LYS A 118 0.95 -11.42 -16.54
C LYS A 118 1.21 -11.91 -15.12
N MET A 119 2.30 -11.46 -14.50
CA MET A 119 2.63 -11.77 -13.11
C MET A 119 1.56 -11.22 -12.15
N GLU A 120 1.15 -9.97 -12.34
CA GLU A 120 0.11 -9.32 -11.54
C GLU A 120 -1.23 -10.06 -11.69
N GLN A 121 -1.61 -10.44 -12.91
CA GLN A 121 -2.81 -11.24 -13.17
C GLN A 121 -2.75 -12.61 -12.48
N HIS A 122 -1.63 -13.31 -12.56
CA HIS A 122 -1.46 -14.60 -11.87
C HIS A 122 -1.57 -14.43 -10.35
N PHE A 123 -0.95 -13.39 -9.80
CA PHE A 123 -1.00 -13.12 -8.36
C PHE A 123 -2.42 -12.78 -7.89
N ILE A 124 -3.14 -11.94 -8.63
CA ILE A 124 -4.55 -11.62 -8.36
C ILE A 124 -5.40 -12.89 -8.42
N GLN A 125 -5.17 -13.75 -9.43
CA GLN A 125 -5.90 -15.01 -9.56
C GLN A 125 -5.64 -15.93 -8.37
N GLU A 126 -4.38 -16.12 -7.99
CA GLU A 126 -4.00 -16.97 -6.85
C GLU A 126 -4.58 -16.43 -5.53
N LEU A 127 -4.52 -15.12 -5.31
CA LEU A 127 -5.16 -14.49 -4.16
C LEU A 127 -6.67 -14.75 -4.12
N THR A 128 -7.35 -14.57 -5.26
CA THR A 128 -8.79 -14.79 -5.37
C THR A 128 -9.16 -16.26 -5.11
N GLU A 129 -8.36 -17.21 -5.61
CA GLU A 129 -8.53 -18.64 -5.35
C GLU A 129 -8.28 -19.00 -3.87
N THR A 130 -7.37 -18.32 -3.19
CA THR A 130 -7.15 -18.52 -1.75
C THR A 130 -8.27 -17.89 -0.90
N GLU A 131 -8.75 -16.71 -1.28
CA GLU A 131 -9.84 -16.03 -0.60
C GLU A 131 -11.13 -16.85 -0.65
N THR A 132 -11.52 -17.29 -1.86
CA THR A 132 -12.68 -18.16 -2.06
C THR A 132 -12.59 -19.46 -1.27
N ARG A 133 -11.40 -20.08 -1.20
CA ARG A 133 -11.18 -21.29 -0.39
C ARG A 133 -11.35 -21.03 1.11
N LEU A 134 -10.79 -19.94 1.61
CA LEU A 134 -10.92 -19.55 3.01
C LEU A 134 -12.37 -19.22 3.37
N GLU A 135 -13.11 -18.58 2.47
CA GLU A 135 -14.53 -18.30 2.66
C GLU A 135 -15.36 -19.59 2.75
N ASP A 136 -15.07 -20.57 1.89
CA ASP A 136 -15.72 -21.89 1.92
C ASP A 136 -15.40 -22.65 3.21
N GLU A 137 -14.14 -22.69 3.66
CA GLU A 137 -13.75 -23.30 4.94
C GLU A 137 -14.39 -22.58 6.14
N LEU A 138 -14.47 -21.26 6.08
CA LEU A 138 -15.12 -20.49 7.13
C LEU A 138 -16.63 -20.75 7.17
N ARG A 139 -17.26 -20.98 6.01
CA ARG A 139 -18.67 -21.38 5.92
C ARG A 139 -18.88 -22.75 6.56
N THR A 140 -18.08 -23.75 6.20
CA THR A 140 -18.23 -25.12 6.76
C THR A 140 -18.04 -25.12 8.27
N VAL A 141 -17.02 -24.46 8.79
CA VAL A 141 -16.77 -24.36 10.24
C VAL A 141 -17.92 -23.67 10.97
N ARG A 142 -18.55 -22.66 10.37
CA ARG A 142 -19.73 -22.00 10.94
C ARG A 142 -20.95 -22.92 10.97
N GLU A 143 -21.18 -23.66 9.90
CA GLU A 143 -22.27 -24.65 9.82
C GLU A 143 -22.08 -25.75 10.87
N GLU A 144 -20.87 -26.32 10.97
CA GLU A 144 -20.54 -27.32 11.98
C GLU A 144 -20.73 -26.78 13.40
N ASN A 145 -20.30 -25.54 13.68
CA ASN A 145 -20.52 -24.91 14.97
C ASN A 145 -22.01 -24.71 15.28
N SER A 146 -22.82 -24.33 14.29
CA SER A 146 -24.26 -24.20 14.46
C SER A 146 -24.87 -25.56 14.83
N HIS A 147 -24.55 -26.60 14.05
CA HIS A 147 -25.05 -27.95 14.31
C HIS A 147 -24.63 -28.48 15.68
N LEU A 148 -23.39 -28.22 16.11
CA LEU A 148 -22.92 -28.63 17.44
C LEU A 148 -23.66 -27.89 18.57
N ARG A 149 -23.97 -26.60 18.38
CA ARG A 149 -24.75 -25.83 19.36
C ARG A 149 -26.16 -26.39 19.50
N ASP A 150 -26.84 -26.58 18.37
CA ASP A 150 -28.20 -27.14 18.36
C ASP A 150 -28.22 -28.54 18.99
N PHE A 151 -27.23 -29.38 18.68
CA PHE A 151 -27.11 -30.71 19.28
C PHE A 151 -26.87 -30.66 20.80
N ILE A 152 -26.07 -29.72 21.28
CA ILE A 152 -25.83 -29.55 22.72
C ILE A 152 -27.10 -29.09 23.41
N ASP A 153 -27.82 -28.12 22.83
CA ASP A 153 -29.06 -27.60 23.40
C ASP A 153 -30.13 -28.70 23.47
N ASP A 154 -30.33 -29.47 22.40
CA ASP A 154 -31.24 -30.62 22.38
C ASP A 154 -30.89 -31.66 23.47
N ARG A 155 -29.59 -31.93 23.66
CA ARG A 155 -29.12 -32.87 24.69
C ARG A 155 -29.32 -32.34 26.10
N LEU A 156 -29.14 -31.04 26.32
CA LEU A 156 -29.39 -30.40 27.60
C LEU A 156 -30.88 -30.43 27.93
N GLU A 157 -31.75 -30.09 26.98
CA GLU A 157 -33.20 -30.16 27.16
C GLU A 157 -33.68 -31.58 27.47
N GLU A 158 -33.16 -32.59 26.75
CA GLU A 158 -33.47 -33.99 26.99
C GLU A 158 -33.04 -34.44 28.39
N ARG A 159 -31.84 -34.04 28.81
CA ARG A 159 -31.33 -34.36 30.16
C ARG A 159 -32.20 -33.70 31.23
N ASP A 160 -32.50 -32.42 31.07
CA ASP A 160 -33.27 -31.66 32.05
C ASP A 160 -34.71 -32.21 32.14
N ARG A 161 -35.30 -32.62 31.03
CA ARG A 161 -36.60 -33.32 31.02
C ARG A 161 -36.58 -34.60 31.83
N LYS A 162 -35.58 -35.47 31.58
CA LYS A 162 -35.40 -36.72 32.34
C LYS A 162 -35.18 -36.47 33.82
N LEU A 163 -34.37 -35.46 34.17
CA LEU A 163 -34.16 -35.08 35.57
C LEU A 163 -35.47 -34.65 36.23
N MET A 164 -36.26 -33.80 35.57
CA MET A 164 -37.56 -33.36 36.10
C MET A 164 -38.57 -34.50 36.25
N GLU A 165 -38.60 -35.44 35.32
CA GLU A 165 -39.42 -36.66 35.42
C GLU A 165 -38.99 -37.53 36.61
N THR A 166 -37.70 -37.77 36.79
CA THR A 166 -37.19 -38.54 37.94
C THR A 166 -37.49 -37.86 39.27
N LEU A 167 -37.32 -36.53 39.36
CA LEU A 167 -37.66 -35.75 40.55
C LEU A 167 -39.16 -35.82 40.86
N ARG A 168 -40.04 -35.75 39.85
CA ARG A 168 -41.49 -35.92 40.03
C ARG A 168 -41.83 -37.30 40.57
N MET A 169 -41.28 -38.37 39.98
CA MET A 169 -41.50 -39.74 40.45
C MET A 169 -41.02 -39.93 41.90
N MET A 170 -39.84 -39.39 42.23
CA MET A 170 -39.33 -39.43 43.61
C MET A 170 -40.23 -38.66 44.58
N HIS A 171 -40.71 -37.48 44.18
CA HIS A 171 -41.61 -36.67 45.00
C HIS A 171 -42.95 -37.37 45.24
N GLU A 172 -43.57 -37.93 44.20
CA GLU A 172 -44.81 -38.70 44.32
C GLU A 172 -44.62 -39.91 45.24
N LYS A 173 -43.52 -40.65 45.09
CA LYS A 173 -43.22 -41.81 45.94
C LYS A 173 -43.07 -41.39 47.40
N ALA A 174 -42.29 -40.34 47.66
CA ALA A 174 -42.10 -39.80 49.01
C ALA A 174 -43.44 -39.34 49.63
N GLN A 175 -44.28 -38.66 48.85
CA GLN A 175 -45.63 -38.27 49.29
C GLN A 175 -46.50 -39.48 49.64
N ARG A 176 -46.49 -40.53 48.81
CA ARG A 176 -47.24 -41.78 49.07
C ARG A 176 -46.77 -42.47 50.35
N GLU A 177 -45.46 -42.55 50.56
CA GLU A 177 -44.88 -43.15 51.78
C GLU A 177 -45.27 -42.35 53.03
N VAL A 178 -45.21 -41.02 52.97
CA VAL A 178 -45.64 -40.14 54.07
C VAL A 178 -47.13 -40.32 54.36
N ALA A 179 -47.98 -40.33 53.33
CA ALA A 179 -49.43 -40.53 53.49
C ALA A 179 -49.74 -41.90 54.10
N ALA A 180 -49.11 -42.98 53.61
CA ALA A 180 -49.28 -44.32 54.15
C ALA A 180 -48.82 -44.41 55.62
N ALA A 181 -47.70 -43.77 55.97
CA ALA A 181 -47.22 -43.72 57.35
C ALA A 181 -48.18 -42.96 58.28
N GLN A 182 -48.77 -41.85 57.81
CA GLN A 182 -49.78 -41.10 58.57
C GLN A 182 -51.06 -41.92 58.78
N GLU A 183 -51.52 -42.64 57.75
CA GLU A 183 -52.71 -43.48 57.83
C GLU A 183 -52.51 -44.67 58.77
N GLN A 184 -51.35 -45.33 58.72
CA GLN A 184 -50.99 -46.37 59.69
C GLN A 184 -50.95 -45.85 61.12
N LYS A 185 -50.39 -44.65 61.35
CA LYS A 185 -50.41 -44.00 62.67
C LYS A 185 -51.84 -43.75 63.16
N LYS A 186 -52.73 -43.24 62.28
CA LYS A 186 -54.16 -43.07 62.61
C LYS A 186 -54.80 -44.41 63.00
N ARG A 187 -54.65 -45.45 62.18
CA ARG A 187 -55.22 -46.79 62.47
C ARG A 187 -54.70 -47.39 63.78
N ARG A 188 -53.43 -47.19 64.12
CA ARG A 188 -52.83 -47.65 65.39
C ARG A 188 -53.28 -46.85 66.61
N TRP A 189 -53.68 -45.59 66.44
CA TRP A 189 -54.15 -44.72 67.54
C TRP A 189 -55.63 -44.89 67.87
N TRP A 190 -56.41 -45.57 67.02
CA TRP A 190 -57.78 -46.02 67.31
C TRP A 190 -57.83 -47.54 67.60
N PRO A 191 -57.22 -48.07 68.67
CA PRO A 191 -57.64 -49.36 69.19
C PRO A 191 -58.89 -49.12 70.07
N PHE A 192 -59.91 -49.95 69.95
CA PHE A 192 -61.16 -49.94 70.73
C PHE A 192 -62.26 -48.98 70.23
N GLY A 193 -63.03 -49.49 69.25
CA GLY A 193 -64.48 -49.37 69.22
C GLY A 193 -65.06 -50.79 69.29
#